data_AF-A0A396JHZ6-F1
#
_entry.id   AF-A0A396JHZ6-F1
#
_cell.length_a   1.000
_cell.length_b   1.000
_cell.length_c   1.000
_cell.angle_alpha   90.00
_cell.angle_beta   90.00
_cell.angle_gamma   90.00
#
_symmetry.space_group_name_H-M   'P 1'
#
loop_
_entity.id
_entity.type
_entity.pdbx_description
1 polymer ?
#
loop_
_entity_poly.entity_id
_entity_poly.type
_entity_poly.pdbx_seq_one_letter_code
_entity_poly.pdbx_strand_id
1 'polypeptide(L)'
;MADINQWIVHLTGKYIKEFVLDICFDQRYKIPSSLFSCQGLHHLDLNYCWLKPPTMFEGFRNQKSLYLNRVTMTQVAFNNMIAGCPLLEKLTLTKIDGLTHINIDAPNLKFFEVDEEFESINFDNTFQLSIVLFYMKSKSNQGRLNGFSSNLPKIFIYLAYRA
;
A
#
# COMPACT_ATOMS: atom_id res chain seq x y z
N MET A 1 -23.48 -3.80 4.63
CA MET A 1 -22.20 -4.25 5.23
C MET A 1 -22.15 -5.76 5.45
N ALA A 2 -23.20 -6.37 6.02
CA ALA A 2 -23.22 -7.82 6.25
C ALA A 2 -23.04 -8.64 4.96
N ASP A 3 -23.64 -8.20 3.85
CA ASP A 3 -23.49 -8.89 2.57
C ASP A 3 -22.05 -8.89 2.08
N ILE A 4 -21.37 -7.73 2.07
CA ILE A 4 -19.95 -7.62 1.65
C ILE A 4 -19.06 -8.52 2.51
N ASN A 5 -19.30 -8.60 3.83
CA ASN A 5 -18.58 -9.53 4.70
C ASN A 5 -18.77 -10.99 4.26
N GLN A 6 -20.00 -11.40 3.94
CA GLN A 6 -20.29 -12.76 3.49
C GLN A 6 -19.60 -13.06 2.16
N TRP A 7 -19.61 -12.12 1.21
CA TRP A 7 -18.88 -12.24 -0.05
C TRP A 7 -17.37 -12.39 0.18
N ILE A 8 -16.76 -11.55 1.03
CA ILE A 8 -15.33 -11.65 1.35
C ILE A 8 -15.00 -13.02 1.96
N VAL A 9 -15.76 -13.46 2.96
CA VAL A 9 -15.56 -14.78 3.57
C VAL A 9 -15.68 -15.89 2.53
N HIS A 10 -16.71 -15.85 1.68
CA HIS A 10 -16.91 -16.87 0.65
C HIS A 10 -15.77 -16.90 -0.39
N LEU A 11 -15.35 -15.74 -0.87
CA LEU A 11 -14.31 -15.61 -1.89
C LEU A 11 -12.93 -16.02 -1.38
N THR A 12 -12.62 -15.75 -0.11
CA THR A 12 -11.32 -16.13 0.47
C THR A 12 -11.09 -17.64 0.47
N GLY A 13 -12.17 -18.44 0.52
CA GLY A 13 -12.10 -19.91 0.42
C GLY A 13 -11.97 -20.45 -1.02
N LYS A 14 -11.98 -19.60 -2.04
CA LYS A 14 -12.05 -20.00 -3.47
C LYS A 14 -10.75 -19.78 -4.26
N TYR A 15 -9.62 -19.55 -3.59
CA TYR A 15 -8.31 -19.28 -4.23
C TYR A 15 -8.37 -18.14 -5.25
N ILE A 16 -8.93 -16.99 -4.84
CA ILE A 16 -8.93 -15.80 -5.69
C ILE A 16 -7.51 -15.25 -5.89
N LYS A 17 -7.24 -14.72 -7.08
CA LYS A 17 -5.97 -14.07 -7.42
C LYS A 17 -6.04 -12.55 -7.34
N GLU A 18 -7.22 -11.99 -7.55
CA GLU A 18 -7.41 -10.55 -7.59
C GLU A 18 -8.60 -10.20 -6.70
N PHE A 19 -8.41 -9.21 -5.85
CA PHE A 19 -9.46 -8.67 -5.01
C PHE A 19 -9.43 -7.15 -5.10
N VAL A 20 -10.50 -6.59 -5.63
CA VAL A 20 -10.71 -5.15 -5.73
C VAL A 20 -11.93 -4.80 -4.91
N LEU A 21 -11.77 -3.90 -3.96
CA LEU A 21 -12.86 -3.35 -3.18
C LEU A 21 -12.84 -1.84 -3.32
N ASP A 22 -13.72 -1.34 -4.18
CA ASP A 22 -14.00 0.08 -4.30
C ASP A 22 -15.35 0.39 -3.69
N ILE A 23 -15.31 1.14 -2.60
CA ILE A 23 -16.46 1.46 -1.78
C ILE A 23 -16.43 2.96 -1.52
N CYS A 24 -17.51 3.65 -1.87
CA CYS A 24 -17.72 5.04 -1.45
C CYS A 24 -18.80 5.08 -0.36
N PHE A 25 -18.38 5.04 0.91
CA PHE A 25 -19.25 5.27 2.06
C PHE A 25 -18.78 6.46 2.89
N ASP A 26 -19.66 6.97 3.75
CA ASP A 26 -19.35 8.05 4.70
C ASP A 26 -18.27 7.64 5.72
N GLN A 27 -18.10 6.33 5.96
CA GLN A 27 -17.12 5.77 6.88
C GLN A 27 -16.28 4.69 6.21
N ARG A 28 -15.02 4.56 6.63
CA ARG A 28 -14.12 3.51 6.15
C ARG A 28 -14.67 2.12 6.50
N TYR A 29 -14.68 1.24 5.50
CA TYR A 29 -15.13 -0.13 5.66
C TYR A 29 -14.08 -0.97 6.40
N LYS A 30 -14.48 -1.58 7.52
CA LYS A 30 -13.58 -2.47 8.26
C LYS A 30 -13.48 -3.81 7.54
N ILE A 31 -12.29 -4.11 7.01
CA ILE A 31 -12.02 -5.36 6.32
C ILE A 31 -12.08 -6.55 7.29
N PRO A 32 -12.82 -7.62 6.96
CA PRO A 32 -12.80 -8.88 7.71
C PRO A 32 -11.41 -9.50 7.78
N SER A 33 -11.07 -10.11 8.92
CA SER A 33 -9.79 -10.79 9.11
C SER A 33 -9.57 -11.96 8.13
N SER A 34 -10.65 -12.54 7.60
CA SER A 34 -10.59 -13.64 6.63
C SER A 34 -9.86 -13.27 5.34
N LEU A 35 -9.87 -11.99 4.94
CA LEU A 35 -9.13 -11.54 3.75
C LEU A 35 -7.63 -11.82 3.89
N PHE A 36 -7.07 -11.60 5.07
CA PHE A 36 -5.65 -11.80 5.38
C PHE A 36 -5.22 -13.28 5.38
N SER A 37 -6.16 -14.22 5.36
CA SER A 37 -5.89 -15.64 5.19
C SER A 37 -5.79 -16.06 3.71
N CYS A 38 -6.10 -15.17 2.77
CA CYS A 38 -6.11 -15.49 1.35
C CYS A 38 -4.70 -15.44 0.74
N GLN A 39 -3.99 -16.57 0.82
CA GLN A 39 -2.61 -16.68 0.32
C GLN A 39 -2.50 -16.75 -1.21
N GLY A 40 -3.61 -16.93 -1.93
CA GLY A 40 -3.63 -16.97 -3.40
C GLY A 40 -3.63 -15.59 -4.08
N LEU A 41 -3.73 -14.51 -3.31
CA LEU A 41 -3.84 -13.15 -3.85
C LEU A 41 -2.54 -12.69 -4.50
N HIS A 42 -2.67 -12.21 -5.74
CA HIS A 42 -1.63 -11.56 -6.53
C HIS A 42 -1.88 -10.05 -6.64
N HIS A 43 -3.15 -9.63 -6.66
CA HIS A 43 -3.53 -8.23 -6.73
C HIS A 43 -4.57 -7.90 -5.65
N LEU A 44 -4.31 -6.83 -4.91
CA LEU A 44 -5.15 -6.33 -3.84
C LEU A 44 -5.29 -4.82 -4.02
N ASP A 45 -6.52 -4.40 -4.26
CA ASP A 45 -6.90 -3.00 -4.40
C ASP A 45 -8.00 -2.69 -3.38
N LEU A 46 -7.70 -1.81 -2.43
CA LEU A 46 -8.60 -1.43 -1.36
C LEU A 46 -8.78 0.09 -1.33
N ASN A 47 -10.02 0.53 -1.50
CA ASN A 47 -10.42 1.92 -1.38
C ASN A 47 -11.30 2.11 -0.15
N TYR A 48 -11.10 3.21 0.59
CA TYR A 48 -11.91 3.58 1.75
C TYR A 48 -12.03 2.47 2.82
N CYS A 49 -10.92 1.82 3.16
CA CYS A 49 -10.91 0.67 4.07
C CYS A 49 -10.18 0.96 5.40
N TRP A 50 -10.57 0.24 6.46
CA TRP A 50 -9.78 0.14 7.68
C TRP A 50 -9.20 -1.28 7.78
N LEU A 51 -7.87 -1.38 7.77
CA LEU A 51 -7.17 -2.64 7.90
C LEU A 51 -6.70 -2.85 9.34
N LYS A 52 -7.01 -4.03 9.85
CA LYS A 52 -6.46 -4.55 11.10
C LYS A 52 -6.12 -6.02 10.88
N PRO A 53 -4.94 -6.32 10.30
CA PRO A 53 -4.50 -7.69 10.14
C PRO A 53 -4.45 -8.40 11.51
N PRO A 54 -4.77 -9.71 11.56
CA PRO A 54 -4.60 -10.49 12.78
C PRO A 54 -3.11 -10.59 13.18
N THR A 55 -2.82 -10.88 14.45
CA THR A 55 -1.44 -10.99 14.96
C THR A 55 -0.63 -12.10 14.28
N MET A 56 -1.31 -13.15 13.82
CA MET A 56 -0.71 -14.27 13.08
C MET A 56 -0.60 -14.00 11.56
N PHE A 57 -0.88 -12.78 11.11
CA PHE A 57 -0.76 -12.45 9.70
C PHE A 57 0.72 -12.38 9.29
N GLU A 58 1.12 -13.31 8.43
CA GLU A 58 2.48 -13.41 7.89
C GLU A 58 2.64 -12.70 6.54
N GLY A 59 1.66 -11.89 6.14
CA GLY A 59 1.62 -11.26 4.82
C GLY A 59 0.90 -12.06 3.75
N PHE A 60 0.91 -11.49 2.54
CA PHE A 60 0.36 -12.10 1.34
C PHE A 60 1.52 -12.63 0.48
N ARG A 61 1.83 -13.93 0.62
CA ARG A 61 3.05 -14.51 0.03
C ARG A 61 3.14 -14.43 -1.49
N ASN A 62 1.98 -14.44 -2.17
CA ASN A 62 1.90 -14.40 -3.63
C ASN A 62 1.57 -13.00 -4.20
N GLN A 63 1.54 -11.97 -3.35
CA GLN A 63 1.14 -10.62 -3.73
C GLN A 63 2.17 -10.00 -4.67
N LYS A 64 1.69 -9.48 -5.81
CA LYS A 64 2.49 -8.77 -6.82
C LYS A 64 2.14 -7.31 -6.91
N SER A 65 0.89 -6.93 -6.64
CA SER A 65 0.42 -5.56 -6.76
C SER A 65 -0.46 -5.20 -5.59
N LEU A 66 -0.09 -4.15 -4.86
CA LEU A 66 -0.84 -3.63 -3.73
C LEU A 66 -1.20 -2.17 -4.01
N TYR A 67 -2.51 -1.90 -4.07
CA TYR A 67 -3.06 -0.56 -4.21
C TYR A 67 -3.90 -0.25 -2.97
N LEU A 68 -3.55 0.83 -2.28
CA LEU A 68 -4.26 1.28 -1.09
C LEU A 68 -4.62 2.75 -1.25
N ASN A 69 -5.91 3.05 -1.18
CA ASN A 69 -6.42 4.40 -1.31
C ASN A 69 -7.40 4.72 -0.18
N ARG A 70 -7.19 5.83 0.52
CA ARG A 70 -8.03 6.26 1.65
C ARG A 70 -8.13 5.18 2.73
N VAL A 71 -7.02 4.55 3.05
CA VAL A 71 -6.96 3.43 4.00
C VAL A 71 -6.46 3.89 5.37
N THR A 72 -7.00 3.32 6.45
CA THR A 72 -6.42 3.43 7.80
C THR A 72 -5.72 2.14 8.18
N MET A 73 -4.51 2.24 8.73
CA MET A 73 -3.84 1.13 9.43
C MET A 73 -2.73 1.67 10.34
N THR A 74 -2.18 0.85 11.22
CA THR A 74 -1.03 1.25 12.04
C THR A 74 0.28 1.06 11.27
N GLN A 75 1.30 1.86 11.61
CA GLN A 75 2.66 1.70 11.10
C GLN A 75 3.17 0.26 11.20
N VAL A 76 2.94 -0.40 12.34
CA VAL A 76 3.35 -1.79 12.57
C VAL A 76 2.63 -2.75 11.61
N ALA A 77 1.32 -2.56 11.41
CA ALA A 77 0.54 -3.39 10.50
C ALA A 77 1.01 -3.24 9.05
N PHE A 78 1.32 -2.02 8.62
CA PHE A 78 1.86 -1.75 7.30
C PHE A 78 3.23 -2.41 7.09
N ASN A 79 4.18 -2.18 8.01
CA ASN A 79 5.53 -2.74 7.91
C ASN A 79 5.50 -4.28 7.85
N ASN A 80 4.69 -4.92 8.71
CA ASN A 80 4.53 -6.37 8.71
C ASN A 80 3.89 -6.88 7.40
N MET A 81 2.92 -6.14 6.86
CA MET A 81 2.27 -6.50 5.60
C MET A 81 3.25 -6.44 4.43
N ILE A 82 4.04 -5.37 4.31
CA ILE A 82 5.03 -5.22 3.24
C ILE A 82 6.12 -6.29 3.36
N ALA A 83 6.67 -6.52 4.56
CA ALA A 83 7.67 -7.55 4.80
C ALA A 83 7.18 -8.97 4.45
N GLY A 84 5.88 -9.22 4.62
CA GLY A 84 5.25 -10.49 4.27
C GLY A 84 4.77 -10.59 2.81
N CYS A 85 5.11 -9.63 1.95
CA CYS A 85 4.82 -9.64 0.50
C CYS A 85 6.12 -9.75 -0.34
N PRO A 86 6.85 -10.88 -0.30
CA PRO A 86 8.18 -11.00 -0.92
C PRO A 86 8.18 -10.89 -2.45
N LEU A 87 7.03 -11.10 -3.10
CA LEU A 87 6.86 -11.03 -4.55
C LEU A 87 6.30 -9.68 -5.04
N LEU A 88 6.22 -8.67 -4.16
CA LEU A 88 5.62 -7.38 -4.48
C LEU A 88 6.39 -6.69 -5.61
N GLU A 89 5.71 -6.41 -6.73
CA GLU A 89 6.25 -5.74 -7.91
C GLU A 89 5.75 -4.29 -8.03
N LYS A 90 4.55 -3.99 -7.52
CA LYS A 90 3.92 -2.67 -7.58
C LYS A 90 3.29 -2.28 -6.25
N LEU A 91 3.60 -1.09 -5.77
CA LEU A 91 3.02 -0.51 -4.56
C LEU A 91 2.52 0.91 -4.85
N THR A 92 1.22 1.14 -4.67
CA THR A 92 0.61 2.48 -4.76
C THR A 92 -0.08 2.83 -3.45
N LEU A 93 0.25 4.00 -2.92
CA LEU A 93 -0.27 4.52 -1.65
C LEU A 93 -0.89 5.90 -1.84
N THR A 94 -2.17 6.03 -1.50
CA THR A 94 -2.89 7.31 -1.57
C THR A 94 -3.73 7.47 -0.31
N LYS A 95 -3.66 8.60 0.38
CA LYS A 95 -4.55 8.89 1.52
C LYS A 95 -4.50 7.83 2.61
N ILE A 96 -3.31 7.58 3.15
CA ILE A 96 -3.10 6.57 4.18
C ILE A 96 -3.01 7.22 5.56
N ASP A 97 -3.99 6.91 6.40
CA ASP A 97 -3.99 7.37 7.78
C ASP A 97 -3.29 6.38 8.70
N GLY A 98 -2.44 6.89 9.59
CA GLY A 98 -1.74 6.12 10.62
C GLY A 98 -0.31 5.70 10.28
N LEU A 99 0.23 6.21 9.16
CA LEU A 99 1.63 6.08 8.78
C LEU A 99 2.33 7.45 8.88
N THR A 100 3.54 7.47 9.44
CA THR A 100 4.39 8.68 9.47
C THR A 100 5.59 8.55 8.55
N HIS A 101 6.08 7.32 8.37
CA HIS A 101 7.20 6.98 7.52
C HIS A 101 6.87 5.75 6.67
N ILE A 102 7.59 5.60 5.56
CA ILE A 102 7.51 4.42 4.71
C ILE A 102 8.88 3.77 4.72
N ASN A 103 8.95 2.51 5.15
CA ASN A 103 10.12 1.67 4.90
C ASN A 103 9.72 0.47 4.05
N ILE A 104 10.37 0.32 2.90
CA ILE A 104 10.06 -0.73 1.93
C ILE A 104 11.28 -1.61 1.78
N ASP A 105 11.16 -2.84 2.29
CA ASP A 105 12.10 -3.94 2.02
C ASP A 105 11.46 -4.92 1.03
N ALA A 106 11.72 -4.72 -0.27
CA ALA A 106 11.04 -5.45 -1.34
C ALA A 106 11.91 -5.65 -2.60
N PRO A 107 12.61 -6.79 -2.73
CA PRO A 107 13.60 -7.02 -3.79
C PRO A 107 13.03 -7.15 -5.21
N ASN A 108 11.73 -7.40 -5.32
CA ASN A 108 11.03 -7.51 -6.61
C ASN A 108 10.27 -6.23 -6.97
N LEU A 109 10.31 -5.19 -6.14
CA LEU A 109 9.56 -3.97 -6.37
C LEU A 109 10.11 -3.26 -7.60
N LYS A 110 9.24 -2.97 -8.56
CA LYS A 110 9.57 -2.27 -9.81
C LYS A 110 8.97 -0.88 -9.87
N PHE A 111 7.79 -0.72 -9.27
CA PHE A 111 6.99 0.50 -9.32
C PHE A 111 6.54 0.89 -7.91
N PHE A 112 6.83 2.14 -7.54
CA PHE A 112 6.30 2.77 -6.35
C PHE A 112 5.61 4.08 -6.71
N GLU A 113 4.42 4.30 -6.16
CA GLU A 113 3.66 5.52 -6.32
C GLU A 113 3.09 5.98 -5.00
N VAL A 114 3.18 7.27 -4.74
CA VAL A 114 2.61 7.88 -3.54
C VAL A 114 2.02 9.26 -3.84
N ASP A 115 0.81 9.50 -3.35
CA ASP A 115 0.08 10.78 -3.48
C ASP A 115 -0.10 11.47 -2.12
N GLU A 116 0.91 11.36 -1.24
CA GLU A 116 0.95 12.00 0.07
C GLU A 116 2.37 12.31 0.53
N GLU A 117 2.46 13.22 1.50
CA GLU A 117 3.71 13.62 2.15
C GLU A 117 3.93 12.77 3.41
N PHE A 118 5.08 12.09 3.48
CA PHE A 118 5.55 11.34 4.64
C PHE A 118 6.81 11.99 5.20
N GLU A 119 7.08 11.82 6.50
CA GLU A 119 8.30 12.38 7.12
C GLU A 119 9.57 11.77 6.52
N SER A 120 9.51 10.49 6.13
CA SER A 120 10.59 9.80 5.43
C SER A 120 10.06 8.64 4.59
N ILE A 121 10.76 8.35 3.48
CA ILE A 121 10.50 7.22 2.60
C ILE A 121 11.84 6.56 2.30
N ASN A 122 12.02 5.33 2.78
CA ASN A 122 13.23 4.54 2.66
C ASN A 122 12.95 3.30 1.82
N PHE A 123 13.92 2.97 0.96
CA PHE A 123 13.86 1.85 0.05
C PHE A 123 15.03 0.91 0.32
N ASP A 124 14.79 -0.11 1.13
CA ASP A 124 15.75 -1.15 1.49
C ASP A 124 15.64 -2.33 0.52
N ASN A 125 16.78 -2.89 0.09
CA ASN A 125 16.85 -4.04 -0.82
C ASN A 125 15.99 -3.97 -2.10
N THR A 126 15.60 -2.79 -2.57
CA THR A 126 14.69 -2.62 -3.73
C THR A 126 15.42 -2.59 -5.08
N PHE A 127 16.24 -3.61 -5.35
CA PHE A 127 17.18 -3.58 -6.48
C PHE A 127 16.53 -3.51 -7.88
N GLN A 128 15.24 -3.83 -8.00
CA GLN A 128 14.49 -3.78 -9.25
C GLN A 128 13.67 -2.49 -9.42
N LEU A 129 13.72 -1.57 -8.45
CA LEU A 129 12.90 -0.37 -8.47
C LEU A 129 13.33 0.54 -9.62
N SER A 130 12.41 0.78 -10.55
CA SER A 130 12.68 1.51 -11.79
C SER A 130 11.82 2.75 -11.95
N ILE A 131 10.63 2.77 -11.34
CA ILE A 131 9.69 3.88 -11.42
C ILE A 131 9.28 4.28 -10.01
N VAL A 132 9.46 5.57 -9.71
CA VAL A 132 9.03 6.20 -8.46
C VAL A 132 8.23 7.45 -8.81
N LEU A 133 6.95 7.46 -8.47
CA LEU A 133 6.03 8.58 -8.72
C LEU A 133 5.63 9.24 -7.41
N PHE A 134 5.77 10.56 -7.37
CA PHE A 134 5.34 11.40 -6.26
C PHE A 134 4.32 12.42 -6.76
N TYR A 135 3.12 12.39 -6.19
CA TYR A 135 2.11 13.43 -6.37
C TYR A 135 2.04 14.23 -5.08
N MET A 136 2.66 15.40 -5.08
CA MET A 136 2.57 16.31 -3.94
C MET A 136 1.73 17.51 -4.35
N LYS A 137 0.76 17.85 -3.50
CA LYS A 137 0.13 19.17 -3.57
C LYS A 137 1.16 20.18 -3.11
N SER A 138 1.58 21.09 -4.00
CA SER A 138 2.41 22.22 -3.61
C SER A 138 1.68 23.03 -2.54
N LYS A 139 2.09 22.88 -1.29
CA LYS A 139 1.83 23.89 -0.27
C LYS A 139 2.77 25.05 -0.60
N SER A 140 2.23 26.18 -1.02
CA SER A 140 2.96 27.44 -0.98
C SER A 140 3.35 27.71 0.47
N ASN A 141 4.54 27.27 0.88
CA ASN A 141 5.47 27.90 1.82
C ASN A 141 6.60 26.91 2.18
N GLN A 142 7.81 27.44 2.19
CA GLN A 142 9.10 26.75 2.26
C GLN A 142 9.19 25.72 3.41
N GLY A 143 9.22 24.44 3.06
CA GLY A 143 9.75 23.36 3.89
C GLY A 143 10.72 22.54 3.04
N ARG A 144 12.01 22.60 3.36
CA ARG A 144 13.03 21.77 2.70
C ARG A 144 12.77 20.31 3.05
N LEU A 145 12.52 19.47 2.06
CA LEU A 145 12.56 18.02 2.21
C LEU A 145 14.04 17.60 2.39
N ASN A 146 14.47 17.51 3.64
CA ASN A 146 15.72 16.84 4.01
C ASN A 146 15.41 15.35 4.18
N GLY A 147 15.78 14.48 3.24
CA GLY A 147 15.64 13.04 3.52
C GLY A 147 15.68 12.02 2.39
N PHE A 148 15.81 12.39 1.11
CA PHE A 148 15.99 11.38 0.07
C PHE A 148 17.44 10.84 0.10
N SER A 149 17.67 9.78 0.85
CA SER A 149 18.85 8.94 0.70
C SER A 149 18.58 7.96 -0.44
N SER A 150 19.24 8.08 -1.60
CA SER A 150 19.30 6.94 -2.51
C SER A 150 20.46 6.98 -3.51
N ASN A 151 21.17 5.86 -3.57
CA ASN A 151 22.09 5.48 -4.65
C ASN A 151 21.34 4.86 -5.85
N LEU A 152 20.13 5.33 -6.21
CA LEU A 152 19.24 4.67 -7.17
C LEU A 152 19.31 5.26 -8.60
N PRO A 153 19.36 4.42 -9.66
CA PRO A 153 19.38 4.88 -11.04
C PRO A 153 17.98 5.34 -11.53
N LYS A 154 17.80 6.67 -11.58
CA LYS A 154 17.07 7.47 -12.59
C LYS A 154 15.74 6.93 -13.16
N ILE A 155 14.61 7.37 -12.59
CA ILE A 155 13.59 8.27 -13.19
C ILE A 155 12.63 8.68 -12.06
N PHE A 156 12.75 9.92 -11.59
CA PHE A 156 11.73 10.56 -10.74
C PHE A 156 10.84 11.38 -11.65
N ILE A 157 9.63 10.92 -11.94
CA ILE A 157 8.63 11.80 -12.56
C ILE A 157 7.90 12.49 -11.43
N TYR A 158 8.35 13.70 -11.12
CA TYR A 158 7.62 14.63 -10.29
C TYR A 158 6.47 15.22 -11.12
N LEU A 159 5.25 14.72 -10.92
CA LEU A 159 4.06 15.34 -11.50
C LEU A 159 3.50 16.32 -10.46
N ALA A 160 4.01 17.56 -10.51
CA ALA A 160 3.39 18.65 -9.77
C ALA A 160 2.08 19.04 -10.47
N TYR A 161 0.93 18.70 -9.86
CA TYR A 161 -0.33 19.29 -10.26
C TYR A 161 -0.38 20.75 -9.76
N ARG A 162 -0.50 21.70 -10.68
CA ARG A 162 -1.02 23.03 -10.35
C ARG A 162 -2.54 22.90 -10.29
N ALA A 163 -3.10 23.16 -9.12
CA ALA A 163 -4.54 23.45 -9.01
C ALA A 163 -4.83 24.82 -9.62
#